data_AF-A0AAV9DLG6-F1
#
_entry.id   AF-A0AAV9DLG6-F1
#
_cell.length_a   1.000
_cell.length_b   1.000
_cell.length_c   1.000
_cell.angle_alpha   90.00
_cell.angle_beta   90.00
_cell.angle_gamma   90.00
#
_symmetry.space_group_name_H-M   'P 1'
#
loop_
_entity.id
_entity.type
_entity.pdbx_description
1 polymer ?
#
loop_
_entity_poly.entity_id
_entity_poly.type
_entity_poly.pdbx_seq_one_letter_code
_entity_poly.pdbx_strand_id
1 'polypeptide(L)'
;MDPLKGFLGYVWNFIVFCLVFVLLFLLGLIKVFGVIGSVLVGLGYGVISPLMATFEAVGEGVENKFKKCFVDGTWISVLGGCTIVRDFSSLIQLYNSRTPPSDHPRKSRPEEIGEESSTTMNPYRSVILIPCPFQGHINPMFQLADLLHKKGFPIIIVHTTFNAPDLTTYPNFRFEKISENLTERETSTQDLMVLVDTLNTKCTPHFRDRLMKISEEGAPIGCIVADAIMHSTQSIADELGLTV
;
A
#
# COMPACT_ATOMS: atom_id res chain seq x y z
N MET A 1 -39.15 -4.71 72.53
CA MET A 1 -38.36 -4.55 71.29
C MET A 1 -37.24 -5.57 71.34
N ASP A 2 -37.31 -6.62 70.52
CA ASP A 2 -36.42 -7.78 70.66
C ASP A 2 -35.10 -7.49 69.93
N PRO A 3 -33.97 -7.30 70.65
CA PRO A 3 -32.68 -6.95 70.03
C PRO A 3 -32.17 -8.03 69.06
N LEU A 4 -32.67 -9.26 69.21
CA LEU A 4 -32.37 -10.40 68.35
C LEU A 4 -32.89 -10.21 66.91
N LYS A 5 -34.05 -9.55 66.73
CA LYS A 5 -34.64 -9.32 65.39
C LYS A 5 -33.83 -8.29 64.58
N GLY A 6 -33.27 -7.28 65.25
CA GLY A 6 -32.39 -6.30 64.63
C GLY A 6 -31.07 -6.92 64.18
N PHE A 7 -30.44 -7.71 65.05
CA PHE A 7 -29.19 -8.40 64.72
C PHE A 7 -29.37 -9.41 63.57
N LEU A 8 -30.44 -10.20 63.58
CA LEU A 8 -30.72 -11.17 62.52
C LEU A 8 -30.96 -10.52 61.16
N GLY A 9 -31.59 -9.33 61.13
CA GLY A 9 -31.78 -8.54 59.91
C GLY A 9 -30.46 -8.01 59.33
N TYR A 10 -29.53 -7.56 60.18
CA TYR A 10 -28.18 -7.15 59.73
C TYR A 10 -27.39 -8.33 59.18
N VAL A 11 -27.43 -9.49 59.85
CA VAL A 11 -26.76 -10.71 59.38
C VAL A 11 -27.33 -11.16 58.03
N TRP A 12 -28.66 -11.12 57.86
CA TRP A 12 -29.30 -11.46 56.59
C TRP A 12 -28.89 -10.52 55.46
N ASN A 13 -28.92 -9.20 55.69
CA ASN A 13 -28.48 -8.21 54.69
C ASN A 13 -27.01 -8.36 54.32
N PHE A 14 -26.16 -8.70 55.30
CA PHE A 14 -24.75 -8.98 55.06
C PHE A 14 -24.54 -10.23 54.19
N ILE A 15 -25.29 -11.30 54.45
CA ILE A 15 -25.25 -12.53 53.64
C ILE A 15 -25.70 -12.24 52.19
N VAL A 16 -26.81 -11.50 52.02
CA VAL A 16 -27.30 -11.13 50.69
C VAL A 16 -26.29 -10.25 49.95
N PHE A 17 -25.67 -9.28 50.64
CA PHE A 17 -24.63 -8.44 50.06
C PHE A 17 -23.41 -9.25 49.60
N CYS A 18 -22.94 -10.20 50.42
CA CYS A 18 -21.86 -11.10 50.05
C CYS A 18 -22.22 -11.98 48.84
N LEU A 19 -23.44 -12.52 48.77
CA LEU A 19 -23.91 -13.31 47.63
C LEU A 19 -23.96 -12.50 46.33
N VAL A 20 -24.48 -11.27 46.39
CA VAL A 20 -24.52 -10.35 45.23
C VAL A 20 -23.11 -9.98 44.78
N PHE A 21 -22.21 -9.71 45.72
CA PHE A 21 -20.82 -9.39 45.40
C PHE A 21 -20.08 -10.56 44.74
N VAL A 22 -20.26 -11.78 45.25
CA VAL A 22 -19.69 -13.01 44.65
C VAL A 22 -20.27 -13.24 43.25
N LEU A 23 -21.57 -13.02 43.05
CA LEU A 23 -22.21 -13.14 41.74
C LEU A 23 -21.65 -12.13 40.72
N LEU A 24 -21.51 -10.86 41.11
CA LEU A 24 -20.94 -9.83 40.25
C LEU A 24 -19.47 -10.12 39.89
N PHE A 25 -18.70 -10.64 40.85
CA PHE A 25 -17.32 -11.06 40.62
C PHE A 25 -17.22 -12.20 39.60
N LEU A 26 -18.06 -13.24 39.73
CA LEU A 26 -18.11 -14.37 38.80
C LEU A 26 -18.54 -13.93 37.39
N LEU A 27 -19.51 -13.01 37.27
CA LEU A 27 -19.92 -12.45 35.99
C LEU A 27 -18.79 -11.64 35.32
N GLY A 28 -18.01 -10.89 36.11
CA GLY A 28 -16.82 -10.19 35.63
C GLY A 28 -15.77 -11.15 35.08
N LEU A 29 -15.50 -12.25 35.76
CA LEU A 29 -14.55 -13.27 35.30
C LEU A 29 -14.96 -13.88 33.96
N ILE A 30 -16.23 -14.27 33.79
CA ILE A 30 -16.73 -14.84 32.53
C ILE A 30 -16.53 -13.87 31.35
N LYS A 31 -16.76 -12.57 31.57
CA LYS A 31 -16.53 -11.55 30.54
C LYS A 31 -15.05 -11.39 30.19
N VAL A 32 -14.17 -11.40 31.19
CA VAL A 32 -12.72 -11.32 30.98
C VAL A 32 -12.22 -12.54 30.19
N PHE A 33 -12.63 -13.74 30.58
CA PHE A 33 -12.30 -14.97 29.83
C PHE A 33 -12.84 -14.94 28.40
N GLY A 34 -14.05 -14.42 28.19
CA GLY A 34 -14.62 -14.25 26.86
C GLY A 34 -13.81 -13.30 25.98
N VAL A 35 -13.39 -12.14 26.49
CA VAL A 35 -12.58 -11.17 25.75
C VAL A 35 -11.21 -11.75 25.40
N ILE A 36 -10.53 -12.38 26.37
CA ILE A 36 -9.23 -13.03 26.14
C ILE A 36 -9.38 -14.14 25.09
N GLY A 37 -10.43 -14.96 25.20
CA GLY A 37 -10.75 -16.01 24.23
C GLY A 37 -10.98 -15.46 22.82
N SER A 38 -11.74 -14.38 22.67
CA SER A 38 -11.99 -13.76 21.36
C SER A 38 -10.72 -13.18 20.74
N VAL A 39 -9.82 -12.59 21.53
CA VAL A 39 -8.54 -12.07 21.04
C VAL A 39 -7.63 -13.22 20.60
N LEU A 40 -7.51 -14.28 21.41
CA LEU A 40 -6.70 -15.45 21.07
C LEU A 40 -7.23 -16.20 19.85
N VAL A 41 -8.54 -16.40 19.76
CA VAL A 41 -9.19 -17.00 18.59
C VAL A 41 -9.03 -16.09 17.37
N GLY A 42 -9.15 -14.76 17.51
CA GLY A 42 -8.94 -13.82 16.42
C GLY A 42 -7.51 -13.84 15.87
N LEU A 43 -6.50 -13.80 16.76
CA LEU A 43 -5.08 -13.94 16.39
C LEU A 43 -4.77 -15.31 15.78
N GLY A 44 -5.29 -16.37 16.39
CA GLY A 44 -5.16 -17.73 15.89
C GLY A 44 -5.79 -17.88 14.51
N TYR A 45 -7.01 -17.39 14.32
CA TYR A 45 -7.72 -17.47 13.04
C TYR A 45 -7.05 -16.60 11.97
N GLY A 46 -6.54 -15.42 12.32
CA GLY A 46 -5.78 -14.56 11.41
C GLY A 46 -4.49 -15.20 10.88
N VAL A 47 -3.85 -16.08 11.65
CA VAL A 47 -2.63 -16.79 11.24
C VAL A 47 -2.95 -18.17 10.64
N ILE A 48 -3.89 -18.90 11.23
CA ILE A 48 -4.24 -20.27 10.85
C ILE A 48 -5.12 -20.31 9.61
N SER A 49 -5.96 -19.31 9.35
CA SER A 49 -6.83 -19.31 8.16
C SER A 49 -6.02 -19.20 6.85
N PRO A 50 -5.03 -18.29 6.74
CA PRO A 50 -4.08 -18.30 5.61
C PRO A 50 -3.20 -19.57 5.57
N LEU A 51 -2.83 -20.12 6.73
CA LEU A 51 -2.03 -21.35 6.83
C LEU A 51 -2.80 -22.60 6.37
N MET A 52 -4.09 -22.70 6.70
CA MET A 52 -4.97 -23.80 6.27
C MET A 52 -5.34 -23.67 4.80
N ALA A 53 -5.60 -22.45 4.32
CA ALA A 53 -5.78 -22.20 2.89
C ALA A 53 -4.54 -22.61 2.07
N THR A 54 -3.34 -22.45 2.65
CA THR A 54 -2.10 -22.91 2.02
C THR A 54 -1.88 -24.41 2.15
N PHE A 55 -2.31 -25.07 3.23
CA PHE A 55 -2.27 -26.55 3.32
C PHE A 55 -3.27 -27.25 2.40
N GLU A 56 -4.44 -26.66 2.16
CA GLU A 56 -5.43 -27.17 1.20
C GLU A 56 -4.91 -27.01 -0.26
N ALA A 57 -4.17 -25.95 -0.54
CA ALA A 57 -3.45 -25.77 -1.80
C ALA A 57 -2.19 -26.66 -1.94
N VAL A 58 -1.69 -27.24 -0.85
CA VAL A 58 -0.49 -28.10 -0.77
C VAL A 58 -0.88 -29.53 -0.36
N GLY A 59 -2.06 -29.98 -0.80
CA GLY A 59 -2.44 -31.38 -0.79
C GLY A 59 -1.72 -32.22 -1.86
N GLU A 60 -0.42 -32.02 -2.09
CA GLU A 60 0.48 -32.90 -2.86
C GLU A 60 1.94 -32.57 -2.48
N GLY A 61 2.61 -33.55 -1.89
CA GLY A 61 3.78 -33.36 -1.02
C GLY A 61 5.01 -32.67 -1.64
N VAL A 62 5.77 -32.00 -0.75
CA VAL A 62 7.25 -31.89 -0.64
C VAL A 62 7.59 -30.61 0.16
N GLU A 63 8.11 -30.77 1.39
CA GLU A 63 8.35 -29.74 2.43
C GLU A 63 9.35 -28.60 2.07
N ASN A 64 9.91 -28.56 0.86
CA ASN A 64 10.91 -27.54 0.47
C ASN A 64 10.30 -26.26 -0.12
N LYS A 65 9.06 -26.29 -0.63
CA LYS A 65 8.40 -25.12 -1.24
C LYS A 65 7.92 -24.10 -0.21
N PHE A 66 7.55 -24.54 0.99
CA PHE A 66 6.94 -23.69 2.02
C PHE A 66 7.94 -22.71 2.63
N LYS A 67 9.16 -23.18 2.94
CA LYS A 67 10.26 -22.30 3.38
C LYS A 67 10.61 -21.29 2.31
N LYS A 68 10.68 -21.71 1.05
CA LYS A 68 10.92 -20.79 -0.06
C LYS A 68 9.82 -19.73 -0.15
N CYS A 69 8.55 -20.10 -0.09
CA CYS A 69 7.44 -19.16 -0.18
C CYS A 69 7.37 -18.17 1.01
N PHE A 70 7.67 -18.63 2.23
CA PHE A 70 7.67 -17.74 3.41
C PHE A 70 8.91 -16.84 3.45
N VAL A 71 10.07 -17.36 3.06
CA VAL A 71 11.30 -16.58 2.90
C VAL A 71 11.12 -15.58 1.77
N ASP A 72 10.59 -15.99 0.62
CA ASP A 72 10.32 -15.13 -0.54
C ASP A 72 9.25 -14.09 -0.19
N GLY A 73 8.16 -14.46 0.49
CA GLY A 73 7.11 -13.52 0.90
C GLY A 73 7.57 -12.49 1.94
N THR A 74 8.37 -12.93 2.92
CA THR A 74 9.00 -12.02 3.90
C THR A 74 10.06 -11.14 3.22
N TRP A 75 10.85 -11.71 2.32
CA TRP A 75 11.88 -11.01 1.54
C TRP A 75 11.28 -9.97 0.61
N ILE A 76 10.16 -10.28 -0.07
CA ILE A 76 9.37 -9.35 -0.89
C ILE A 76 8.81 -8.22 -0.02
N SER A 77 8.34 -8.51 1.19
CA SER A 77 7.84 -7.47 2.10
C SER A 77 8.95 -6.53 2.57
N VAL A 78 10.14 -7.07 2.86
CA VAL A 78 11.32 -6.29 3.25
C VAL A 78 11.86 -5.48 2.06
N LEU A 79 11.97 -6.09 0.87
CA LEU A 79 12.35 -5.39 -0.36
C LEU A 79 11.35 -4.29 -0.70
N GLY A 80 10.06 -4.58 -0.63
CA GLY A 80 9.00 -3.60 -0.82
C GLY A 80 9.10 -2.42 0.14
N GLY A 81 9.38 -2.69 1.42
CA GLY A 81 9.66 -1.66 2.41
C GLY A 81 10.91 -0.83 2.08
N CYS A 82 11.99 -1.47 1.62
CA CYS A 82 13.21 -0.79 1.20
C CYS A 82 13.00 0.06 -0.07
N THR A 83 12.22 -0.41 -1.04
CA THR A 83 11.87 0.34 -2.27
C THR A 83 11.07 1.58 -1.90
N ILE A 84 10.03 1.47 -1.07
CA ILE A 84 9.26 2.62 -0.57
C ILE A 84 10.18 3.66 0.07
N VAL A 85 11.10 3.24 0.96
CA VAL A 85 12.02 4.17 1.63
C VAL A 85 12.95 4.89 0.64
N ARG A 86 13.41 4.21 -0.42
CA ARG A 86 14.23 4.83 -1.46
C ARG A 86 13.40 5.79 -2.33
N ASP A 87 12.23 5.38 -2.80
CA ASP A 87 11.31 6.19 -3.59
C ASP A 87 11.00 7.51 -2.85
N PHE A 88 10.67 7.42 -1.56
CA PHE A 88 10.41 8.59 -0.74
C PHE A 88 11.66 9.45 -0.54
N SER A 89 12.85 8.87 -0.36
CA SER A 89 14.11 9.61 -0.25
C SER A 89 14.44 10.35 -1.54
N SER A 90 14.31 9.68 -2.70
CA SER A 90 14.49 10.24 -4.04
C SER A 90 13.53 11.41 -4.26
N LEU A 91 12.26 11.24 -3.88
CA LEU A 91 11.23 12.26 -3.98
C LEU A 91 11.49 13.44 -3.05
N ILE A 92 11.93 13.19 -1.82
CA ILE A 92 12.33 14.23 -0.86
C ILE A 92 13.55 14.99 -1.36
N GLN A 93 14.55 14.33 -1.95
CA GLN A 93 15.70 14.98 -2.55
C GLN A 93 15.30 15.84 -3.76
N LEU A 94 14.41 15.32 -4.60
CA LEU A 94 13.86 16.09 -5.73
C LEU A 94 13.07 17.30 -5.21
N TYR A 95 12.28 17.15 -4.15
CA TYR A 95 11.55 18.24 -3.51
C TYR A 95 12.48 19.28 -2.86
N ASN A 96 13.52 18.83 -2.14
CA ASN A 96 14.47 19.71 -1.47
C ASN A 96 15.35 20.46 -2.47
N SER A 97 15.76 19.82 -3.58
CA SER A 97 16.48 20.51 -4.66
C SER A 97 15.65 21.61 -5.33
N ARG A 98 14.31 21.57 -5.19
CA ARG A 98 13.37 22.58 -5.68
C ARG A 98 13.14 23.75 -4.72
N THR A 99 13.35 23.57 -3.41
CA THR A 99 13.11 24.62 -2.42
C THR A 99 14.42 25.34 -2.11
N PRO A 100 14.63 26.61 -2.54
CA PRO A 100 15.79 27.35 -2.07
C PRO A 100 15.70 27.47 -0.53
N PRO A 101 16.84 27.37 0.19
CA PRO A 101 16.83 27.49 1.64
C PRO A 101 16.16 28.80 2.02
N SER A 102 15.14 28.70 2.86
CA SER A 102 14.29 29.80 3.30
C SER A 102 15.15 30.97 3.81
N ASP A 103 15.26 32.04 3.01
CA ASP A 103 15.74 33.33 3.47
C ASP A 103 14.70 34.42 3.14
N HIS A 104 14.02 34.85 4.22
CA HIS A 104 13.16 36.03 4.44
C HIS A 104 12.04 36.47 3.45
N PRO A 105 10.94 37.07 3.98
CA PRO A 105 9.75 37.37 3.21
C PRO A 105 9.88 38.68 2.43
N ARG A 106 9.59 38.67 1.12
CA ARG A 106 9.42 39.91 0.33
C ARG A 106 8.02 39.99 -0.30
N LYS A 107 7.20 40.80 0.39
CA LYS A 107 6.13 41.73 -0.03
C LYS A 107 5.55 41.62 -1.45
N SER A 108 4.22 41.59 -1.47
CA SER A 108 3.27 41.56 -2.59
C SER A 108 3.34 42.71 -3.61
N ARG A 109 3.00 42.40 -4.87
CA ARG A 109 2.14 43.21 -5.77
C ARG A 109 1.59 42.40 -6.97
N PRO A 110 0.49 42.85 -7.62
CA PRO A 110 -0.46 42.01 -8.34
C PRO A 110 -0.37 42.07 -9.88
N GLU A 111 -0.96 41.02 -10.48
CA GLU A 111 -1.55 40.85 -11.83
C GLU A 111 -0.83 41.37 -13.08
N GLU A 112 -0.53 40.44 -14.00
CA GLU A 112 -0.83 40.61 -15.42
C GLU A 112 -1.21 39.26 -16.05
N ILE A 113 -2.38 39.24 -16.71
CA ILE A 113 -2.87 38.15 -17.56
C ILE A 113 -2.19 38.31 -18.91
N GLY A 114 -1.46 37.28 -19.33
CA GLY A 114 -0.92 37.13 -20.67
C GLY A 114 -1.03 35.68 -21.11
N GLU A 115 -2.01 35.41 -21.96
CA GLU A 115 -2.15 34.18 -22.73
C GLU A 115 -1.01 34.17 -23.77
N GLU A 116 0.04 33.38 -23.53
CA GLU A 116 1.03 33.07 -24.55
C GLU A 116 1.34 31.57 -24.52
N SER A 117 0.68 30.84 -25.41
CA SER A 117 0.96 29.45 -25.77
C SER A 117 2.35 29.36 -26.40
N SER A 118 3.38 29.42 -25.58
CA SER A 118 4.73 29.00 -25.91
C SER A 118 4.93 27.60 -25.32
N THR A 119 5.37 26.65 -26.14
CA THR A 119 5.77 25.31 -25.69
C THR A 119 7.03 25.47 -24.84
N THR A 120 6.87 25.92 -23.59
CA THR A 120 7.97 25.99 -22.63
C THR A 120 8.37 24.55 -22.34
N MET A 121 9.51 24.13 -22.86
CA MET A 121 10.15 22.87 -22.50
C MET A 121 10.32 22.89 -20.98
N ASN A 122 9.50 22.12 -20.29
CA ASN A 122 9.43 22.15 -18.85
C ASN A 122 10.79 21.67 -18.29
N PRO A 123 11.57 22.50 -17.58
CA PRO A 123 12.85 22.08 -17.02
C PRO A 123 12.68 21.10 -15.84
N TYR A 124 11.44 20.87 -15.39
CA TYR A 124 11.12 19.99 -14.27
C TYR A 124 11.15 18.53 -14.70
N ARG A 125 11.87 17.73 -13.92
CA ARG A 125 11.92 16.30 -14.13
C ARG A 125 10.58 15.65 -13.79
N SER A 126 10.07 14.80 -14.70
CA SER A 126 8.82 14.08 -14.54
C SER A 126 8.93 12.99 -13.47
N VAL A 127 7.85 12.75 -12.73
CA VAL A 127 7.72 11.61 -11.82
C VAL A 127 6.89 10.54 -12.49
N ILE A 128 7.43 9.33 -12.53
CA ILE A 128 6.75 8.16 -13.11
C ILE A 128 6.15 7.34 -11.97
N LEU A 129 4.86 7.03 -12.05
CA LEU A 129 4.14 6.20 -11.08
C LEU A 129 3.73 4.89 -11.74
N ILE A 130 4.05 3.77 -11.09
CA ILE A 130 3.74 2.42 -11.59
C ILE A 130 2.90 1.68 -10.53
N PRO A 131 1.57 1.86 -10.52
CA PRO A 131 0.68 1.13 -9.61
C PRO A 131 0.59 -0.35 -9.97
N CYS A 132 0.43 -1.21 -8.96
CA CYS A 132 -0.02 -2.58 -9.16
C CYS A 132 -1.49 -2.55 -9.65
N PRO A 133 -1.89 -3.38 -10.64
CA PRO A 133 -3.20 -3.26 -11.29
C PRO A 133 -4.36 -3.86 -10.49
N PHE A 134 -4.40 -3.55 -9.20
CA PHE A 134 -5.50 -3.85 -8.31
C PHE A 134 -6.05 -2.55 -7.74
N GLN A 135 -7.38 -2.44 -7.64
CA GLN A 135 -8.05 -1.20 -7.22
C GLN A 135 -7.54 -0.67 -5.87
N GLY A 136 -7.18 -1.56 -4.94
CA GLY A 136 -6.60 -1.21 -3.65
C GLY A 136 -5.23 -0.49 -3.73
N HIS A 137 -4.50 -0.67 -4.83
CA HIS A 137 -3.18 -0.07 -5.08
C HIS A 137 -3.25 1.13 -6.04
N ILE A 138 -4.15 1.07 -7.03
CA ILE A 138 -4.38 2.16 -7.98
C ILE A 138 -4.82 3.44 -7.23
N ASN A 139 -5.83 3.36 -6.37
CA ASN A 139 -6.39 4.55 -5.73
C ASN A 139 -5.37 5.32 -4.87
N PRO A 140 -4.60 4.69 -3.97
CA PRO A 140 -3.54 5.39 -3.22
C PRO A 140 -2.47 6.01 -4.12
N MET A 141 -2.06 5.32 -5.19
CA MET A 141 -1.04 5.83 -6.11
C MET A 141 -1.53 7.08 -6.85
N PHE A 142 -2.82 7.12 -7.21
CA PHE A 142 -3.42 8.30 -7.85
C PHE A 142 -3.61 9.47 -6.87
N GLN A 143 -3.89 9.20 -5.59
CA GLN A 143 -3.87 10.25 -4.56
C GLN A 143 -2.48 10.85 -4.39
N LEU A 144 -1.43 10.01 -4.44
CA LEU A 144 -0.05 10.46 -4.46
C LEU A 144 0.24 11.30 -5.72
N ALA A 145 -0.20 10.84 -6.89
CA ALA A 145 -0.09 11.58 -8.16
C ALA A 145 -0.66 13.01 -8.04
N ASP A 146 -1.87 13.15 -7.48
CA ASP A 146 -2.51 14.45 -7.27
C ASP A 146 -1.69 15.37 -6.37
N LEU A 147 -1.13 14.83 -5.27
CA LEU A 147 -0.30 15.60 -4.35
C LEU A 147 0.97 16.11 -5.03
N LEU A 148 1.64 15.25 -5.79
CA LEU A 148 2.86 15.61 -6.52
C LEU A 148 2.58 16.59 -7.65
N HIS A 149 1.49 16.39 -8.39
CA HIS A 149 1.04 17.32 -9.41
C HIS A 149 0.71 18.70 -8.85
N LYS A 150 0.02 18.78 -7.70
CA LYS A 150 -0.22 20.05 -6.97
C LYS A 150 1.07 20.75 -6.53
N LYS A 151 2.15 20.00 -6.33
CA LYS A 151 3.48 20.56 -6.08
C LYS A 151 4.20 20.99 -7.35
N GLY A 152 3.60 20.79 -8.52
CA GLY A 152 4.10 21.23 -9.83
C GLY A 152 5.06 20.23 -10.47
N PHE A 153 4.97 18.95 -10.14
CA PHE A 153 5.70 17.89 -10.85
C PHE A 153 4.84 17.37 -12.01
N PRO A 154 5.40 17.24 -13.23
CA PRO A 154 4.74 16.50 -14.30
C PRO A 154 4.61 15.04 -13.90
N ILE A 155 3.42 14.47 -14.01
CA ILE A 155 3.15 13.08 -13.62
C ILE A 155 2.89 12.23 -14.85
N ILE A 156 3.58 11.09 -14.91
CA ILE A 156 3.37 10.04 -15.90
C ILE A 156 2.94 8.79 -15.15
N ILE A 157 1.74 8.29 -15.43
CA ILE A 157 1.22 7.06 -14.84
C ILE A 157 1.35 5.95 -15.88
N VAL A 158 2.16 4.93 -15.55
CA VAL A 158 2.31 3.74 -16.40
C VAL A 158 1.38 2.66 -15.86
N HIS A 159 0.43 2.21 -16.67
CA HIS A 159 -0.57 1.23 -16.25
C HIS A 159 -0.71 0.10 -17.26
N THR A 160 -1.16 -1.06 -16.77
CA THR A 160 -1.43 -2.26 -17.57
C THR A 160 -2.80 -2.18 -18.25
N THR A 161 -3.04 -3.08 -19.22
CA THR A 161 -4.38 -3.33 -19.79
C THR A 161 -5.30 -4.02 -18.80
N PHE A 162 -4.74 -4.87 -17.96
CA PHE A 162 -5.39 -5.59 -16.89
C PHE A 162 -5.86 -4.59 -15.85
N ASN A 163 -7.18 -4.52 -15.63
CA ASN A 163 -7.83 -3.59 -14.71
C ASN A 163 -7.38 -2.12 -14.92
N ALA A 164 -7.40 -1.66 -16.18
CA ALA A 164 -7.02 -0.31 -16.54
C ALA A 164 -7.90 0.74 -15.81
N PRO A 165 -7.29 1.81 -15.26
CA PRO A 165 -8.02 2.88 -14.58
C PRO A 165 -8.85 3.70 -15.57
N ASP A 166 -9.92 4.32 -15.08
CA ASP A 166 -10.67 5.28 -15.87
C ASP A 166 -9.88 6.59 -16.02
N LEU A 167 -9.38 6.81 -17.23
CA LEU A 167 -8.52 7.94 -17.56
C LEU A 167 -9.28 9.27 -17.54
N THR A 168 -10.61 9.24 -17.69
CA THR A 168 -11.44 10.47 -17.74
C THR A 168 -11.50 11.19 -16.41
N THR A 169 -11.25 10.46 -15.32
CA THR A 169 -11.24 11.02 -13.95
C THR A 169 -9.99 11.87 -13.68
N TYR A 170 -8.94 11.74 -14.48
CA TYR A 170 -7.62 12.31 -14.19
C TYR A 170 -6.98 13.02 -15.41
N PRO A 171 -7.59 14.10 -15.93
CA PRO A 171 -7.15 14.76 -17.16
C PRO A 171 -5.76 15.43 -17.07
N ASN A 172 -5.25 15.62 -15.86
CA ASN A 172 -4.00 16.35 -15.62
C ASN A 172 -2.74 15.47 -15.72
N PHE A 173 -2.91 14.15 -15.87
CA PHE A 173 -1.78 13.21 -15.91
C PHE A 173 -1.55 12.68 -17.33
N ARG A 174 -0.29 12.39 -17.64
CA ARG A 174 0.06 11.64 -18.85
C ARG A 174 -0.06 10.15 -18.55
N PHE A 175 -0.78 9.41 -19.40
CA PHE A 175 -0.96 7.97 -19.25
C PHE A 175 -0.16 7.18 -20.27
N GLU A 176 0.51 6.15 -19.77
CA GLU A 176 1.38 5.27 -20.52
C GLU A 176 0.88 3.84 -20.38
N LYS A 177 0.19 3.37 -21.42
CA LYS A 177 -0.42 2.06 -21.42
C LYS A 177 0.59 0.99 -21.81
N ILE A 178 0.66 -0.07 -21.02
CA ILE A 178 1.37 -1.31 -21.33
C ILE A 178 0.34 -2.39 -21.64
N SER A 179 0.58 -3.10 -22.73
CA SER A 179 -0.24 -4.26 -23.12
C SER A 179 0.52 -5.51 -22.73
N GLU A 180 0.09 -6.18 -21.68
CA GLU A 180 0.55 -7.51 -21.36
C GLU A 180 -0.25 -8.55 -22.15
N ASN A 181 0.45 -9.50 -22.77
CA ASN A 181 -0.19 -10.61 -23.47
C ASN A 181 -0.64 -11.70 -22.46
N LEU A 182 -1.52 -11.33 -21.53
CA LEU A 182 -2.15 -12.26 -20.60
C LEU A 182 -3.18 -13.12 -21.35
N THR A 183 -3.17 -14.40 -21.03
CA THR A 183 -4.17 -15.37 -21.50
C THR A 183 -5.36 -15.42 -20.55
N GLU A 184 -6.53 -15.83 -21.04
CA GLU A 184 -7.76 -15.94 -20.22
C GLU A 184 -7.60 -16.84 -18.98
N ARG A 185 -6.71 -17.84 -19.04
CA ARG A 185 -6.39 -18.71 -17.90
C ARG A 185 -5.58 -18.00 -16.83
N GLU A 186 -4.63 -17.16 -17.24
CA GLU A 186 -3.82 -16.36 -16.32
C GLU A 186 -4.68 -15.28 -15.65
N THR A 187 -5.61 -14.65 -16.38
CA THR A 187 -6.52 -13.63 -15.79
C THR A 187 -7.57 -14.22 -14.85
N SER A 188 -7.94 -15.48 -15.05
CA SER A 188 -8.98 -16.16 -14.26
C SER A 188 -8.43 -16.99 -13.10
N THR A 189 -7.12 -16.97 -12.88
CA THR A 189 -6.51 -17.69 -11.75
C THR A 189 -6.99 -17.11 -10.42
N GLN A 190 -7.35 -17.97 -9.49
CA GLN A 190 -7.67 -17.56 -8.11
C GLN A 190 -6.42 -17.37 -7.25
N ASP A 191 -5.26 -17.83 -7.75
CA ASP A 191 -3.98 -17.64 -7.09
C ASP A 191 -3.39 -16.27 -7.45
N LEU A 192 -3.60 -15.31 -6.54
CA LEU A 192 -3.11 -13.94 -6.68
C LEU A 192 -1.58 -13.86 -6.81
N MET A 193 -0.84 -14.78 -6.17
CA MET A 193 0.62 -14.79 -6.25
C MET A 193 1.10 -15.19 -7.64
N VAL A 194 0.49 -16.22 -8.23
CA VAL A 194 0.79 -16.63 -9.62
C VAL A 194 0.42 -15.54 -10.61
N LEU A 195 -0.71 -14.85 -10.40
CA LEU A 195 -1.12 -13.72 -11.24
C LEU A 195 -0.11 -12.57 -11.18
N VAL A 196 0.32 -12.20 -9.97
CA VAL A 196 1.33 -11.15 -9.74
C VAL A 196 2.68 -11.51 -10.37
N ASP A 197 3.13 -12.75 -10.22
CA ASP A 197 4.40 -13.21 -10.79
C ASP A 197 4.35 -13.22 -12.33
N THR A 198 3.22 -13.67 -12.89
CA THR A 198 2.96 -13.65 -14.33
C THR A 198 2.93 -12.22 -14.87
N LEU A 199 2.26 -11.31 -14.17
CA LEU A 199 2.22 -9.88 -14.49
C LEU A 199 3.62 -9.27 -14.47
N ASN A 200 4.38 -9.49 -13.41
CA ASN A 200 5.76 -9.00 -13.33
C ASN A 200 6.60 -9.52 -14.50
N THR A 201 6.57 -10.82 -14.76
CA THR A 201 7.36 -11.44 -15.84
C THR A 201 6.98 -10.89 -17.22
N LYS A 202 5.69 -10.81 -17.53
CA LYS A 202 5.22 -10.37 -18.85
C LYS A 202 5.31 -8.87 -19.06
N CYS A 203 5.09 -8.06 -18.03
CA CYS A 203 5.12 -6.61 -18.17
C CYS A 203 6.55 -6.05 -18.18
N THR A 204 7.52 -6.72 -17.55
CA THR A 204 8.93 -6.27 -17.48
C THR A 204 9.51 -5.75 -18.80
N PRO A 205 9.51 -6.52 -19.91
CA PRO A 205 10.07 -6.04 -21.17
C PRO A 205 9.32 -4.82 -21.71
N HIS A 206 7.99 -4.80 -21.56
CA HIS A 206 7.19 -3.67 -22.03
C HIS A 206 7.39 -2.41 -21.17
N PHE A 207 7.59 -2.55 -19.87
CA PHE A 207 7.96 -1.45 -18.98
C PHE A 207 9.29 -0.83 -19.42
N ARG A 208 10.30 -1.66 -19.68
CA ARG A 208 11.61 -1.22 -20.17
C ARG A 208 11.50 -0.42 -21.46
N ASP A 209 10.82 -0.98 -22.46
CA ASP A 209 10.67 -0.34 -23.76
C ASP A 209 9.93 1.00 -23.67
N ARG A 210 8.89 1.09 -22.81
CA ARG A 210 8.18 2.37 -22.59
C ARG A 210 9.04 3.39 -21.87
N LEU A 211 9.77 3.00 -20.83
CA LEU A 211 10.63 3.93 -20.08
C LEU A 211 11.77 4.47 -20.96
N MET A 212 12.38 3.61 -21.79
CA MET A 212 13.37 4.04 -22.79
C MET A 212 12.78 5.06 -23.74
N LYS A 213 11.59 4.79 -24.28
CA LYS A 213 10.90 5.71 -25.19
C LYS A 213 10.58 7.06 -24.54
N ILE A 214 10.11 7.07 -23.29
CA ILE A 214 9.82 8.31 -22.54
C ILE A 214 11.10 9.12 -22.34
N SER A 215 12.23 8.45 -22.07
CA SER A 215 13.54 9.09 -21.94
C SER A 215 14.02 9.70 -23.27
N GLU A 216 13.85 8.99 -24.38
CA GLU A 216 14.22 9.44 -25.73
C GLU A 216 13.36 10.60 -26.25
N GLU A 217 12.09 10.68 -25.83
CA GLU A 217 11.18 11.79 -26.14
C GLU A 217 11.60 13.13 -25.49
N GLY A 218 12.73 13.15 -24.76
CA GLY A 218 13.31 14.36 -24.19
C GLY A 218 12.62 14.80 -22.90
N ALA A 219 11.78 13.96 -22.30
CA ALA A 219 11.22 14.20 -20.98
C ALA A 219 12.27 13.83 -19.91
N PRO A 220 12.87 14.79 -19.18
CA PRO A 220 13.82 14.44 -18.15
C PRO A 220 13.10 13.67 -17.04
N ILE A 221 13.41 12.38 -16.85
CA ILE A 221 12.82 11.58 -15.78
C ILE A 221 13.58 11.88 -14.47
N GLY A 222 12.83 12.20 -13.41
CA GLY A 222 13.39 12.61 -12.13
C GLY A 222 13.39 11.54 -11.07
N CYS A 223 12.31 10.76 -11.04
CA CYS A 223 12.08 9.71 -10.06
C CYS A 223 11.07 8.72 -10.63
N ILE A 224 11.27 7.44 -10.36
CA ILE A 224 10.25 6.41 -10.55
C ILE A 224 9.73 6.06 -9.15
N VAL A 225 8.43 5.90 -9.02
CA VAL A 225 7.77 5.40 -7.80
C VAL A 225 6.96 4.18 -8.22
N ALA A 226 7.35 3.02 -7.73
CA ALA A 226 6.77 1.76 -8.14
C ALA A 226 6.10 1.04 -6.96
N ASP A 227 5.02 0.33 -7.24
CA ASP A 227 4.41 -0.54 -6.24
C ASP A 227 5.40 -1.64 -5.82
N ALA A 228 5.48 -1.91 -4.52
CA ALA A 228 6.35 -2.94 -3.94
C ALA A 228 6.14 -4.34 -4.56
N ILE A 229 4.94 -4.61 -5.05
CA ILE A 229 4.58 -5.87 -5.69
C ILE A 229 5.15 -5.95 -7.12
N MET A 230 5.42 -4.81 -7.75
CA MET A 230 5.98 -4.66 -9.10
C MET A 230 7.52 -4.63 -9.09
N HIS A 231 8.15 -5.63 -8.48
CA HIS A 231 9.59 -5.68 -8.20
C HIS A 231 10.51 -5.64 -9.45
N SER A 232 10.00 -5.98 -10.63
CA SER A 232 10.80 -5.94 -11.86
C SER A 232 11.18 -4.52 -12.31
N THR A 233 10.48 -3.51 -11.80
CA THR A 233 10.73 -2.09 -12.11
C THR A 233 12.07 -1.58 -11.58
N GLN A 234 12.56 -2.13 -10.45
CA GLN A 234 13.84 -1.74 -9.85
C GLN A 234 15.01 -2.04 -10.80
N SER A 235 15.05 -3.25 -11.35
CA SER A 235 16.13 -3.65 -12.29
C SER A 235 16.15 -2.79 -13.55
N ILE A 236 14.97 -2.37 -14.04
CA ILE A 236 14.86 -1.54 -15.25
C ILE A 236 15.35 -0.13 -14.96
N ALA A 237 15.04 0.41 -13.79
CA ALA A 237 15.49 1.75 -13.43
C ALA A 237 17.00 1.82 -13.20
N ASP A 238 17.60 0.78 -12.60
CA ASP A 238 19.05 0.66 -12.45
C ASP A 238 19.75 0.65 -13.82
N GLU A 239 19.21 -0.07 -14.81
CA GLU A 239 19.72 -0.07 -16.19
C GLU A 239 19.66 1.32 -16.84
N LEU A 240 18.65 2.12 -16.51
CA LEU A 240 18.44 3.46 -17.04
C LEU A 240 19.15 4.55 -16.23
N GLY A 241 19.84 4.19 -15.14
CA GLY A 241 20.47 5.14 -14.22
C GLY A 241 19.47 6.06 -13.52
N LEU A 242 18.23 5.60 -13.36
CA LEU A 242 17.14 6.33 -12.74
C LEU A 242 17.01 5.94 -11.26
N THR A 243 16.68 6.90 -10.41
CA THR A 243 16.40 6.62 -8.99
C THR A 243 14.97 6.10 -8.83
N VAL A 244 14.87 4.89 -8.26
CA VAL A 244 13.69 4.31 -7.60
C VAL A 244 13.92 4.53 -6.11
#